data_AF-A0AAU7Q4M8-F1
#
_entry.id   AF-A0AAU7Q4M8-F1
#
_cell.length_a   1.000
_cell.length_b   1.000
_cell.length_c   1.000
_cell.angle_alpha   90.00
_cell.angle_beta   90.00
_cell.angle_gamma   90.00
#
_symmetry.space_group_name_H-M   'P 1'
#
loop_
_entity.id
_entity.type
_entity.pdbx_description
1 polymer ?
#
loop_
_entity_poly.entity_id
_entity_poly.type
_entity_poly.pdbx_seq_one_letter_code
_entity_poly.pdbx_strand_id
1 'polypeptide(L)'
;MHIAATLEDGDLRLSFRSAQPQMLQWYSLPSQAAALLLPIGEGSRIPLDNRRWQGYLVNEQTPIDTHWALKLPLWSQEQKDKVYSWLLLTPFDNEIAFSTADGRLRMLSGHRFNLFNQQRPFEVLLHVGDAPLSGALRYREYLRQSGRFNSLRDKINNAPEGGKLIGATHIYLWDSGLLDRADVKKLAGTADLPAFAGRRRAEAENGR
;
A
#
# COMPACT_ATOMS: atom_id res chain seq x y z
N MET A 1 -25.02 -13.88 1.26
CA MET A 1 -23.67 -13.57 1.76
C MET A 1 -23.36 -14.54 2.89
N HIS A 2 -22.20 -15.17 2.88
CA HIS A 2 -21.70 -15.96 4.00
C HIS A 2 -20.55 -15.21 4.67
N ILE A 3 -20.59 -15.10 6.00
CA ILE A 3 -19.62 -14.35 6.80
C ILE A 3 -19.08 -15.28 7.87
N ALA A 4 -17.76 -15.34 8.00
CA ALA A 4 -17.08 -16.05 9.07
C ALA A 4 -16.16 -15.08 9.81
N ALA A 5 -16.06 -15.26 11.13
CA ALA A 5 -15.18 -14.50 12.01
C ALA A 5 -14.41 -15.49 12.89
N THR A 6 -13.08 -15.41 12.87
CA THR A 6 -12.19 -16.30 13.64
C THR A 6 -11.17 -15.49 14.41
N LEU A 7 -10.89 -15.88 15.65
CA LEU A 7 -9.79 -15.31 16.42
C LEU A 7 -8.54 -16.17 16.17
N GLU A 8 -7.50 -15.55 15.62
CA GLU A 8 -6.24 -16.21 15.25
C GLU A 8 -5.07 -15.37 15.79
N ASP A 9 -4.28 -15.94 16.70
CA ASP A 9 -3.11 -15.28 17.29
C ASP A 9 -3.38 -13.89 17.89
N GLY A 10 -4.57 -13.69 18.46
CA GLY A 10 -5.00 -12.43 19.06
C GLY A 10 -5.60 -11.42 18.07
N ASP A 11 -5.64 -11.75 16.78
CA ASP A 11 -6.29 -10.96 15.74
C ASP A 11 -7.65 -11.54 15.35
N LEU A 12 -8.59 -10.67 14.98
CA LEU A 12 -9.88 -11.10 14.45
C LEU A 12 -9.81 -11.14 12.92
N ARG A 13 -9.84 -12.33 12.33
CA ARG A 13 -9.99 -12.52 10.88
C ARG A 13 -11.46 -12.56 10.50
N LEU A 14 -11.81 -11.79 9.48
CA LEU A 14 -13.12 -11.76 8.86
C LEU A 14 -13.00 -12.29 7.43
N SER A 15 -13.87 -13.22 7.06
CA SER A 15 -13.96 -13.78 5.71
C SER A 15 -15.39 -13.65 5.18
N PHE A 16 -15.54 -12.98 4.05
CA PHE A 16 -16.82 -12.77 3.38
C PHE A 16 -16.85 -13.52 2.05
N ARG A 17 -17.94 -14.24 1.78
CA ARG A 17 -18.14 -14.98 0.53
C ARG A 17 -19.52 -14.67 -0.05
N SER A 18 -19.54 -14.39 -1.34
CA SER A 18 -20.78 -14.16 -2.08
C SER A 18 -20.87 -15.10 -3.28
N ALA A 19 -22.04 -15.72 -3.46
CA ALA A 19 -22.35 -16.55 -4.62
C ALA A 19 -22.85 -15.73 -5.83
N GLN A 20 -23.03 -14.42 -5.69
CA GLN A 20 -23.58 -13.53 -6.72
C GLN A 20 -22.80 -12.21 -6.76
N PRO A 21 -22.79 -11.47 -7.89
CA PRO A 21 -22.21 -10.14 -7.92
C PRO A 21 -22.96 -9.22 -6.96
N GLN A 22 -22.24 -8.50 -6.09
CA GLN A 22 -22.84 -7.53 -5.17
C GLN A 22 -21.77 -6.59 -4.60
N MET A 23 -22.22 -5.44 -4.09
CA MET A 23 -21.40 -4.55 -3.27
C MET A 23 -21.64 -4.86 -1.79
N LEU A 24 -20.57 -5.08 -1.05
CA LEU A 24 -20.60 -5.27 0.39
C LEU A 24 -19.98 -4.04 1.06
N GLN A 25 -20.76 -3.25 1.79
CA GLN A 25 -20.23 -2.28 2.72
C GLN A 25 -19.96 -2.97 4.06
N TRP A 26 -18.69 -3.09 4.45
CA TRP A 26 -18.28 -3.92 5.59
C TRP A 26 -17.64 -3.12 6.73
N TYR A 27 -17.21 -1.88 6.47
CA TYR A 27 -16.59 -1.01 7.46
C TYR A 27 -17.26 0.35 7.49
N SER A 28 -17.40 0.88 8.70
CA SER A 28 -17.68 2.28 8.96
C SER A 28 -16.77 2.78 10.08
N LEU A 29 -16.27 4.00 9.92
CA LEU A 29 -15.41 4.64 10.93
C LEU A 29 -16.19 4.87 12.22
N PRO A 30 -15.73 4.30 13.37
CA PRO A 30 -16.39 4.50 14.65
C PRO A 30 -16.37 5.97 15.08
N SER A 31 -17.46 6.43 15.68
CA SER A 31 -17.57 7.83 16.18
C SER A 31 -16.65 8.13 17.37
N GLN A 32 -16.07 7.10 18.00
CA GLN A 32 -15.11 7.24 19.09
C GLN A 32 -13.66 7.36 18.59
N ALA A 33 -13.41 7.19 17.28
CA ALA A 33 -12.09 7.40 16.73
C ALA A 33 -11.69 8.88 16.86
N ALA A 34 -10.42 9.11 17.19
CA ALA A 34 -9.82 10.43 17.30
C ALA A 34 -8.98 10.79 16.07
N ALA A 35 -8.30 9.80 15.49
CA ALA A 35 -7.48 9.98 14.30
C ALA A 35 -7.57 8.76 13.37
N LEU A 36 -7.29 9.00 12.09
CA LEU A 36 -7.12 7.98 11.06
C LEU A 36 -5.64 7.90 10.68
N LEU A 37 -5.09 6.70 10.58
CA LEU A 37 -3.75 6.45 10.06
C LEU A 37 -3.91 5.83 8.67
N LEU A 38 -3.68 6.64 7.63
CA LEU A 38 -3.88 6.26 6.24
C LEU A 38 -2.54 6.17 5.50
N PRO A 39 -2.23 5.05 4.81
CA PRO A 39 -1.06 4.93 3.93
C PRO A 39 -1.18 5.69 2.60
N ILE A 40 -1.71 6.91 2.60
CA ILE A 40 -1.70 7.81 1.44
C ILE A 40 -0.38 8.59 1.41
N GLY A 41 0.21 8.79 0.21
CA GLY A 41 1.55 9.37 0.09
C GLY A 41 2.58 8.50 0.83
N GLU A 42 3.37 9.10 1.74
CA GLU A 42 4.30 8.37 2.63
C GLU A 42 3.62 7.83 3.91
N GLY A 43 2.32 8.08 4.07
CA GLY A 43 1.55 7.81 5.28
C GLY A 43 1.18 9.09 6.02
N SER A 44 -0.07 9.17 6.50
CA SER A 44 -0.61 10.34 7.20
C SER A 44 -1.35 9.94 8.46
N ARG A 45 -1.07 10.65 9.55
CA ARG A 45 -1.93 10.67 10.75
C ARG A 45 -2.88 11.86 10.64
N ILE A 46 -4.17 11.57 10.55
CA ILE A 46 -5.22 12.53 10.24
C ILE A 46 -6.14 12.72 11.46
N PRO A 47 -6.06 13.85 12.17
CA PRO A 47 -7.00 14.17 13.23
C PRO A 47 -8.42 14.35 12.67
N LEU A 48 -9.40 13.67 13.26
CA LEU A 48 -10.77 13.66 12.72
C LEU A 48 -11.56 14.94 13.02
N ASP A 49 -11.06 15.81 13.88
CA ASP A 49 -11.60 17.13 14.22
C ASP A 49 -11.04 18.27 13.34
N ASN A 50 -10.09 17.97 12.45
CA ASN A 50 -9.47 18.98 11.59
C ASN A 50 -10.26 19.19 10.29
N ARG A 51 -10.91 20.36 10.15
CA ARG A 51 -11.74 20.70 8.98
C ARG A 51 -10.99 20.72 7.65
N ARG A 52 -9.71 21.08 7.63
CA ARG A 52 -8.91 21.09 6.39
C ARG A 52 -8.70 19.67 5.90
N TRP A 53 -8.35 18.76 6.81
CA TRP A 53 -8.24 17.33 6.50
C TRP A 53 -9.57 16.74 6.05
N GLN A 54 -10.67 17.07 6.74
CA GLN A 54 -12.01 16.64 6.33
C GLN A 54 -12.33 17.07 4.90
N GLY A 55 -12.10 18.36 4.58
CA GLY A 55 -12.32 18.90 3.24
C GLY A 55 -11.43 18.22 2.19
N TYR A 56 -10.14 18.04 2.47
CA TYR A 56 -9.22 17.35 1.56
C TYR A 56 -9.66 15.91 1.26
N LEU A 57 -10.00 15.13 2.29
CA LEU A 57 -10.43 13.74 2.10
C LEU A 57 -11.75 13.64 1.29
N VAL A 58 -12.69 14.54 1.55
CA VAL A 58 -14.01 14.54 0.88
C VAL A 58 -13.96 15.12 -0.53
N ASN A 59 -13.09 16.09 -0.80
CA ASN A 59 -13.10 16.78 -2.10
C ASN A 59 -12.04 16.26 -3.07
N GLU A 60 -10.93 15.71 -2.56
CA GLU A 60 -9.76 15.38 -3.39
C GLU A 60 -9.36 13.91 -3.36
N GLN A 61 -9.81 13.14 -2.36
CA GLN A 61 -9.41 11.75 -2.20
C GLN A 61 -10.55 10.76 -2.46
N THR A 62 -11.80 11.11 -2.18
CA THR A 62 -12.93 10.17 -2.29
C THR A 62 -13.44 10.04 -3.74
N PRO A 63 -13.80 8.82 -4.20
CA PRO A 63 -13.46 7.53 -3.60
C PRO A 63 -11.99 7.13 -3.83
N ILE A 64 -11.43 6.37 -2.89
CA ILE A 64 -10.09 5.78 -2.98
C ILE A 64 -10.21 4.30 -3.39
N ASP A 65 -9.60 3.92 -4.51
CA ASP A 65 -9.27 2.52 -4.79
C ASP A 65 -8.11 2.08 -3.89
N THR A 66 -8.38 1.14 -2.98
CA THR A 66 -7.42 0.70 -1.96
C THR A 66 -6.21 -0.05 -2.51
N HIS A 67 -6.31 -0.61 -3.72
CA HIS A 67 -5.20 -1.33 -4.34
C HIS A 67 -4.13 -0.36 -4.87
N TRP A 68 -4.58 0.74 -5.49
CA TRP A 68 -3.72 1.67 -6.21
C TRP A 68 -3.24 2.83 -5.36
N ALA A 69 -4.14 3.43 -4.59
CA ALA A 69 -3.88 4.72 -3.93
C ALA A 69 -3.31 4.55 -2.50
N LEU A 70 -3.53 3.42 -1.84
CA LEU A 70 -2.87 3.12 -0.57
C LEU A 70 -1.51 2.43 -0.81
N LYS A 71 -0.45 2.95 -0.20
CA LYS A 71 0.89 2.34 -0.26
C LYS A 71 1.00 1.02 0.51
N LEU A 72 0.09 0.80 1.45
CA LEU A 72 -0.07 -0.46 2.17
C LEU A 72 -1.56 -0.81 2.16
N PRO A 73 -1.94 -2.10 2.02
CA PRO A 73 -3.33 -2.52 1.99
C PRO A 73 -3.91 -2.58 3.41
N LEU A 74 -3.87 -1.46 4.12
CA LEU A 74 -4.38 -1.32 5.48
C LEU A 74 -4.76 0.13 5.79
N TRP A 75 -5.54 0.32 6.85
CA TRP A 75 -5.61 1.59 7.57
C TRP A 75 -5.70 1.31 9.06
N SER A 76 -5.54 2.35 9.88
CA SER A 76 -5.84 2.24 11.31
C SER A 76 -6.66 3.42 11.80
N GLN A 77 -7.33 3.23 12.92
CA GLN A 77 -7.91 4.31 13.71
C GLN A 77 -7.34 4.31 15.12
N GLU A 78 -7.08 5.51 15.63
CA GLU A 78 -6.77 5.71 17.04
C GLU A 78 -8.07 5.92 17.81
N GLN A 79 -8.26 5.16 18.89
CA GLN A 79 -9.41 5.28 19.76
C GLN A 79 -8.97 5.05 21.21
N LYS A 80 -9.09 6.09 22.03
CA LYS A 80 -8.53 6.15 23.39
C LYS A 80 -7.01 5.85 23.36
N ASP A 81 -6.58 4.82 24.08
CA ASP A 81 -5.20 4.35 24.23
C ASP A 81 -4.86 3.19 23.27
N LYS A 82 -5.71 2.91 22.27
CA LYS A 82 -5.55 1.79 21.34
C LYS A 82 -5.55 2.23 19.89
N VAL A 83 -4.91 1.41 19.07
CA VAL A 83 -4.89 1.51 17.62
C VAL A 83 -5.54 0.27 17.03
N TYR A 84 -6.63 0.45 16.30
CA TYR A 84 -7.34 -0.61 15.60
C TYR A 84 -6.91 -0.57 14.14
N SER A 85 -6.30 -1.64 13.65
CA SER A 85 -5.72 -1.72 12.32
C SER A 85 -6.46 -2.76 11.49
N TRP A 86 -6.98 -2.34 10.34
CA TRP A 86 -7.69 -3.19 9.39
C TRP A 86 -6.78 -3.49 8.21
N LEU A 87 -6.31 -4.73 8.12
CA LEU A 87 -5.44 -5.20 7.05
C LEU A 87 -6.30 -5.91 6.01
N LEU A 88 -6.23 -5.46 4.75
CA LEU A 88 -6.88 -6.11 3.62
C LEU A 88 -5.99 -7.26 3.14
N LEU A 89 -6.35 -8.48 3.48
CA LEU A 89 -5.64 -9.67 3.00
C LEU A 89 -5.98 -9.95 1.53
N THR A 90 -7.18 -9.55 1.11
CA THR A 90 -7.61 -9.43 -0.29
C THR A 90 -7.57 -7.95 -0.70
N PRO A 91 -6.47 -7.46 -1.31
CA PRO A 91 -6.25 -6.02 -1.51
C PRO A 91 -6.94 -5.44 -2.76
N PHE A 92 -7.72 -6.23 -3.49
CA PHE A 92 -8.34 -5.84 -4.76
C PHE A 92 -9.84 -5.63 -4.62
N ASP A 93 -10.44 -4.86 -5.53
CA ASP A 93 -11.88 -4.58 -5.60
C ASP A 93 -12.46 -3.95 -4.32
N ASN A 94 -11.63 -3.23 -3.54
CA ASN A 94 -12.10 -2.47 -2.38
C ASN A 94 -11.96 -0.97 -2.60
N GLU A 95 -12.94 -0.24 -2.07
CA GLU A 95 -13.02 1.20 -2.12
C GLU A 95 -13.19 1.77 -0.71
N ILE A 96 -12.65 2.96 -0.49
CA ILE A 96 -12.94 3.79 0.68
C ILE A 96 -13.60 5.06 0.19
N ALA A 97 -14.71 5.44 0.81
CA ALA A 97 -15.38 6.71 0.57
C ALA A 97 -15.43 7.56 1.84
N PHE A 98 -15.22 8.86 1.67
CA PHE A 98 -15.31 9.85 2.74
C PHE A 98 -16.51 10.75 2.53
N SER A 99 -17.15 11.12 3.64
CA SER A 99 -18.18 12.15 3.66
C SER A 99 -18.14 12.89 5.00
N THR A 100 -18.92 13.96 5.12
CA THR A 100 -19.14 14.63 6.41
C THR A 100 -20.61 14.52 6.80
N ALA A 101 -20.85 14.20 8.07
CA ALA A 101 -22.18 14.21 8.68
C ALA A 101 -22.06 14.77 10.09
N ASP A 102 -22.93 15.71 10.45
CA ASP A 102 -22.92 16.41 11.75
C ASP A 102 -21.58 17.08 12.08
N GLY A 103 -20.89 17.61 11.05
CA GLY A 103 -19.58 18.24 11.20
C GLY A 103 -18.43 17.27 11.50
N ARG A 104 -18.64 15.95 11.36
CA ARG A 104 -17.63 14.92 11.60
C ARG A 104 -17.35 14.14 10.34
N LEU A 105 -16.09 13.73 10.15
CA LEU A 105 -15.71 12.83 9.07
C LEU A 105 -16.40 11.48 9.24
N ARG A 106 -16.95 10.97 8.16
CA ARG A 106 -17.39 9.59 7.99
C ARG A 106 -16.49 8.95 6.95
N MET A 107 -16.19 7.68 7.17
CA MET A 107 -15.48 6.85 6.21
C MET A 107 -16.20 5.52 6.16
N LEU A 108 -16.46 5.07 4.95
CA LEU A 108 -17.04 3.75 4.65
C LEU A 108 -16.04 2.98 3.80
N SER A 109 -15.97 1.67 3.99
CA SER A 109 -15.28 0.80 3.03
C SER A 109 -16.23 -0.25 2.46
N GLY A 110 -16.13 -0.42 1.15
CA GLY A 110 -16.86 -1.39 0.37
C GLY A 110 -15.92 -2.38 -0.31
N HIS A 111 -16.40 -3.61 -0.51
CA HIS A 111 -15.80 -4.61 -1.39
C HIS A 111 -16.80 -5.02 -2.46
N ARG A 112 -16.36 -5.07 -3.71
CA ARG A 112 -17.19 -5.48 -4.84
C ARG A 112 -16.94 -6.94 -5.21
N PHE A 113 -17.93 -7.78 -4.96
CA PHE A 113 -17.99 -9.11 -5.55
C PHE A 113 -18.46 -8.99 -7.00
N ASN A 114 -17.65 -9.46 -7.94
CA ASN A 114 -17.92 -9.47 -9.38
C ASN A 114 -17.71 -10.89 -9.95
N LEU A 115 -18.01 -11.09 -11.24
CA LEU A 115 -17.93 -12.41 -11.88
C LEU A 115 -16.53 -13.04 -11.83
N PHE A 116 -15.47 -12.25 -11.64
CA PHE A 116 -14.07 -12.70 -11.64
C PHE A 116 -13.54 -13.07 -10.25
N ASN A 117 -14.17 -12.60 -9.16
CA ASN A 117 -13.64 -12.78 -7.81
C ASN A 117 -14.54 -13.61 -6.86
N GLN A 118 -15.75 -14.02 -7.28
CA GLN A 118 -16.71 -14.80 -6.49
C GLN A 118 -16.18 -16.12 -5.90
N GLN A 119 -15.18 -16.73 -6.54
CA GLN A 119 -14.61 -18.01 -6.09
C GLN A 119 -13.63 -17.86 -4.92
N ARG A 120 -13.22 -16.62 -4.59
CA ARG A 120 -12.30 -16.33 -3.47
C ARG A 120 -13.02 -15.51 -2.40
N PRO A 121 -12.70 -15.73 -1.11
CA PRO A 121 -13.22 -14.88 -0.06
C PRO A 121 -12.58 -13.47 -0.14
N PHE A 122 -13.36 -12.48 0.27
CA PHE A 122 -12.82 -11.20 0.71
C PHE A 122 -12.38 -11.35 2.17
N GLU A 123 -11.08 -11.16 2.44
CA GLU A 123 -10.51 -11.38 3.76
C GLU A 123 -9.91 -10.10 4.35
N VAL A 124 -10.24 -9.85 5.62
CA VAL A 124 -9.74 -8.73 6.41
C VAL A 124 -9.25 -9.24 7.75
N LEU A 125 -8.17 -8.66 8.26
CA LEU A 125 -7.67 -8.92 9.61
C LEU A 125 -7.78 -7.64 10.44
N LEU A 126 -8.43 -7.71 11.59
CA LEU A 126 -8.42 -6.67 12.62
C LEU A 126 -7.35 -7.01 13.65
N HIS A 127 -6.38 -6.12 13.79
CA HIS A 127 -5.37 -6.14 14.84
C HIS A 127 -5.59 -4.98 15.81
N VAL A 128 -5.41 -5.22 17.11
CA VAL A 128 -5.47 -4.17 18.14
C VAL A 128 -4.10 -4.00 18.76
N GLY A 129 -3.53 -2.81 18.56
CA GLY A 129 -2.25 -2.41 19.13
C GLY A 129 -2.37 -1.21 20.06
N ASP A 130 -1.22 -0.73 20.50
CA ASP A 130 -1.04 0.34 21.49
C ASP A 130 -0.17 1.49 20.97
N ALA A 131 0.30 1.42 19.72
CA ALA A 131 1.16 2.44 19.11
C ALA A 131 0.72 2.79 17.68
N PRO A 132 1.00 4.01 17.20
CA PRO A 132 0.62 4.42 15.84
C PRO A 132 1.12 3.49 14.72
N LEU A 133 2.26 2.81 14.92
CA LEU A 133 2.83 1.90 13.93
C LEU A 133 2.36 0.45 14.05
N SER A 134 1.48 0.11 15.01
CA SER A 134 1.07 -1.28 15.27
C SER A 134 0.53 -1.97 14.01
N GLY A 135 -0.31 -1.31 13.22
CA GLY A 135 -0.84 -1.87 11.98
C GLY A 135 0.22 -2.19 10.92
N ALA A 136 1.16 -1.29 10.70
CA ALA A 136 2.24 -1.50 9.74
C ALA A 136 3.20 -2.61 10.19
N LEU A 137 3.53 -2.65 11.49
CA LEU A 137 4.34 -3.73 12.07
C LEU A 137 3.63 -5.07 11.94
N ARG A 138 2.32 -5.12 12.21
CA ARG A 138 1.55 -6.36 12.07
C ARG A 138 1.46 -6.81 10.62
N TYR A 139 1.26 -5.90 9.68
CA TYR A 139 1.25 -6.24 8.24
C TYR A 139 2.59 -6.81 7.79
N ARG A 140 3.71 -6.22 8.24
CA ARG A 140 5.05 -6.77 7.99
C ARG A 140 5.20 -8.18 8.53
N GLU A 141 4.68 -8.43 9.74
CA GLU A 141 4.71 -9.77 10.34
C GLU A 141 3.85 -10.77 9.57
N TYR A 142 2.65 -10.38 9.14
CA TYR A 142 1.81 -11.19 8.25
C TYR A 142 2.56 -11.57 6.95
N LEU A 143 3.27 -10.63 6.33
CA LEU A 143 4.09 -10.93 5.14
C LEU A 143 5.19 -11.95 5.44
N ARG A 144 5.80 -11.93 6.63
CA ARG A 144 6.80 -12.93 7.03
C ARG A 144 6.17 -14.31 7.23
N GLN A 145 5.08 -14.36 7.99
CA GLN A 145 4.33 -15.59 8.29
C GLN A 145 3.79 -16.25 7.02
N SER A 146 3.37 -15.45 6.02
CA SER A 146 2.89 -15.94 4.72
C SER A 146 4.00 -16.19 3.68
N GLY A 147 5.28 -16.04 4.05
CA GLY A 147 6.40 -16.25 3.13
C GLY A 147 6.51 -15.21 2.00
N ARG A 148 5.84 -14.07 2.13
CA ARG A 148 5.79 -12.99 1.13
C ARG A 148 6.77 -11.86 1.41
N PHE A 149 7.44 -11.87 2.56
CA PHE A 149 8.46 -10.89 2.91
C PHE A 149 9.82 -11.29 2.31
N ASN A 150 10.39 -10.41 1.49
CA ASN A 150 11.72 -10.61 0.90
C ASN A 150 12.61 -9.40 1.23
N SER A 151 13.66 -9.61 2.03
CA SER A 151 14.49 -8.51 2.50
C SER A 151 15.43 -7.98 1.42
N LEU A 152 15.94 -6.76 1.59
CA LEU A 152 16.98 -6.23 0.70
C LEU A 152 18.25 -7.11 0.74
N ARG A 153 18.58 -7.68 1.90
CA ARG A 153 19.73 -8.59 2.05
C ARG A 153 19.56 -9.84 1.20
N ASP A 154 18.39 -10.46 1.22
CA ASP A 154 18.11 -11.66 0.43
C ASP A 154 18.15 -11.35 -1.08
N LYS A 155 17.61 -10.18 -1.47
CA LYS A 155 17.70 -9.68 -2.85
C LYS A 155 19.15 -9.46 -3.29
N ILE A 156 20.01 -8.88 -2.43
CA ILE A 156 21.44 -8.69 -2.72
C ILE A 156 22.17 -10.03 -2.79
N ASN A 157 21.86 -11.00 -1.94
CA ASN A 157 22.45 -12.34 -2.03
C ASN A 157 22.15 -12.99 -3.39
N ASN A 158 20.94 -12.78 -3.92
CA ASN A 158 20.55 -13.26 -5.25
C ASN A 158 21.12 -12.42 -6.41
N ALA A 159 21.34 -11.11 -6.18
CA ALA A 159 21.86 -10.16 -7.16
C ALA A 159 22.88 -9.21 -6.49
N PRO A 160 24.17 -9.60 -6.39
CA PRO A 160 25.18 -8.86 -5.62
C PRO A 160 25.38 -7.40 -6.04
N GLU A 161 25.13 -7.09 -7.32
CA GLU A 161 25.16 -5.73 -7.87
C GLU A 161 24.21 -4.77 -7.14
N GLY A 162 23.13 -5.29 -6.52
CA GLY A 162 22.22 -4.49 -5.69
C GLY A 162 22.91 -3.83 -4.50
N GLY A 163 24.06 -4.33 -4.05
CA GLY A 163 24.89 -3.69 -3.02
C GLY A 163 25.35 -2.28 -3.41
N LYS A 164 25.46 -1.98 -4.72
CA LYS A 164 25.82 -0.66 -5.24
C LYS A 164 24.76 0.41 -4.96
N LEU A 165 23.52 0.01 -4.63
CA LEU A 165 22.44 0.96 -4.32
C LEU A 165 22.59 1.59 -2.93
N ILE A 166 23.37 0.98 -2.03
CA ILE A 166 23.53 1.45 -0.66
C ILE A 166 24.40 2.72 -0.68
N GLY A 167 23.81 3.85 -0.31
CA GLY A 167 24.49 5.15 -0.30
C GLY A 167 24.70 5.79 -1.67
N ALA A 168 24.13 5.21 -2.74
CA ALA A 168 24.22 5.79 -4.07
C ALA A 168 23.37 7.05 -4.19
N THR A 169 23.94 8.08 -4.81
CA THR A 169 23.17 9.24 -5.29
C THR A 169 22.34 8.83 -6.50
N HIS A 170 21.03 9.04 -6.45
CA HIS A 170 20.13 8.75 -7.56
C HIS A 170 19.93 10.00 -8.43
N ILE A 171 20.33 9.94 -9.69
CA ILE A 171 20.27 11.07 -10.64
C ILE A 171 19.32 10.69 -11.78
N TYR A 172 18.25 11.46 -11.97
CA TYR A 172 17.40 11.37 -13.16
C TYR A 172 17.87 12.39 -14.19
N LEU A 173 18.25 11.92 -15.38
CA LEU A 173 18.50 12.75 -16.55
C LEU A 173 17.30 12.60 -17.48
N TRP A 174 16.77 13.72 -17.96
CA TRP A 174 15.71 13.73 -18.96
C TRP A 174 16.11 14.64 -20.13
N ASP A 175 15.74 14.21 -21.33
CA ASP A 175 15.80 15.00 -22.55
C ASP A 175 14.53 14.68 -23.38
N SER A 176 14.33 15.42 -24.46
CA SER A 176 13.29 15.22 -25.46
C SER A 176 13.40 13.88 -26.22
N GLY A 177 14.49 13.11 -26.04
CA GLY A 177 14.74 11.84 -26.70
C GLY A 177 15.40 10.80 -25.79
N LEU A 178 15.71 9.63 -26.38
CA LEU A 178 16.47 8.59 -25.69
C LEU A 178 17.91 9.06 -25.47
N LEU A 179 18.40 8.91 -24.24
CA LEU A 179 19.80 9.14 -23.90
C LEU A 179 20.61 7.85 -24.14
N ASP A 180 21.71 7.93 -24.88
CA ASP A 180 22.75 6.91 -24.98
C ASP A 180 24.00 7.34 -24.20
N ARG A 181 24.95 6.42 -24.01
CA ARG A 181 26.24 6.67 -23.36
C ARG A 181 27.00 7.83 -24.01
N ALA A 182 26.85 8.03 -25.32
CA ALA A 182 27.49 9.12 -26.04
C ALA A 182 27.03 10.51 -25.58
N ASP A 183 25.81 10.60 -25.03
CA ASP A 183 25.21 11.86 -24.57
C ASP A 183 25.73 12.27 -23.18
N VAL A 184 26.29 11.32 -22.43
CA VAL A 184 26.86 11.55 -21.10
C VAL A 184 28.29 12.06 -21.22
N LYS A 185 28.45 13.39 -21.29
CA LYS A 185 29.76 14.05 -21.25
C LYS A 185 30.38 13.93 -19.85
N LYS A 186 31.71 13.81 -19.78
CA LYS A 186 32.45 13.81 -18.50
C LYS A 186 32.17 15.12 -17.78
N LEU A 187 31.50 15.07 -16.63
CA LEU A 187 31.25 16.24 -15.79
C LEU A 187 32.60 16.71 -15.23
N ALA A 188 32.94 17.99 -15.40
CA ALA A 188 34.17 18.54 -14.85
C ALA A 188 34.14 18.45 -13.32
N GLY A 189 35.15 17.83 -12.72
CA GLY A 189 35.30 17.72 -11.26
C GLY A 189 34.75 16.45 -10.61
N THR A 190 34.16 15.50 -11.35
CA THR A 190 33.87 14.17 -10.80
C THR A 190 35.06 13.25 -10.99
N ALA A 191 35.55 12.66 -9.88
CA ALA A 191 36.43 11.50 -9.93
C ALA A 191 35.70 10.37 -10.69
N ASP A 192 36.45 9.55 -11.44
CA ASP A 192 35.92 8.55 -12.38
C ASP A 192 34.75 7.75 -11.78
N LEU A 193 33.52 8.17 -12.11
CA LEU A 193 32.32 7.41 -11.79
C LEU A 193 32.45 6.09 -12.55
N PRO A 194 32.36 4.92 -11.89
CA PRO A 194 32.47 3.64 -12.57
C PRO A 194 31.41 3.59 -13.66
N ALA A 195 31.86 3.41 -14.90
CA ALA A 195 30.99 3.42 -16.07
C ALA A 195 29.79 2.51 -15.86
N PHE A 196 28.58 3.01 -16.16
CA PHE A 196 27.36 2.23 -16.21
C PHE A 196 27.49 1.12 -17.26
N ALA A 197 28.01 -0.03 -16.86
CA ALA A 197 28.25 -1.18 -17.73
C ALA A 197 26.97 -2.02 -17.87
N GLY A 198 25.94 -1.47 -18.51
CA GLY A 198 24.85 -2.28 -19.07
C GLY A 198 25.42 -3.17 -20.19
N ARG A 199 25.56 -4.47 -19.95
CA ARG A 199 25.87 -5.44 -21.02
C ARG A 199 24.63 -5.58 -21.90
N ARG A 200 24.70 -5.11 -23.16
CA ARG A 200 23.74 -5.53 -24.19
C ARG A 200 24.00 -7.01 -24.50
N ARG A 201 23.00 -7.87 -24.33
CA ARG A 201 22.95 -9.13 -25.09
C ARG A 201 22.68 -8.74 -26.54
N ALA A 202 23.57 -9.13 -27.44
CA ALA A 202 23.36 -8.97 -28.86
C ALA A 202 22.21 -9.90 -29.28
N GLU A 203 21.11 -9.35 -29.76
CA GLU A 203 20.18 -10.09 -30.59
C GLU A 203 20.79 -10.16 -31.99
N ALA A 204 21.01 -11.39 -32.46
CA ALA A 204 21.47 -11.67 -33.79
C ALA A 204 20.33 -11.36 -34.77
N GLU A 205 20.52 -10.33 -35.60
CA GLU A 205 19.80 -10.20 -36.87
C GLU A 205 20.16 -11.41 -37.74
N ASN A 206 19.25 -12.40 -37.80
CA ASN A 206 19.20 -13.33 -38.91
C ASN A 206 18.22 -12.77 -39.93
N GLY A 207 18.75 -12.23 -41.01
CA GLY A 207 17.97 -11.83 -42.16
C GLY A 207 17.35 -13.01 -42.89
N ARG A 208 16.16 -12.78 -43.43
CA ARG A 208 15.75 -13.05 -44.81
C ARG A 208 14.47 -12.28 -45.11
#